data_AF-A0A958AM74-F1
#
_entry.id   AF-A0A958AM74-F1
#
_cell.length_a   1.000
_cell.length_b   1.000
_cell.length_c   1.000
_cell.angle_alpha   90.00
_cell.angle_beta   90.00
_cell.angle_gamma   90.00
#
_symmetry.space_group_name_H-M   'P 1'
#
loop_
_entity.id
_entity.type
_entity.pdbx_description
1 polymer ?
#
loop_
_entity_poly.entity_id
_entity_poly.type
_entity_poly.pdbx_seq_one_letter_code
_entity_poly.pdbx_strand_id
1 'polypeptide(L)'
;MTTLTYPRPSLRQRLLHTAGILLFIAVVSWAWRGSDFAFGKLTMGLPRMAEFFGRMLPPNIEVTATVLQATVETIQIALLGTVLSAVASFFLGVLAATNLTPKWIHQPVRWLLSVLRAIPMILLALVFVSTVGLGPFPGVLTVAV
;
A
#
# COMPACT_ATOMS: atom_id res chain seq x y z
N MET A 1 -8.73 -50.35 18.51
CA MET A 1 -8.78 -50.47 17.03
C MET A 1 -9.97 -49.66 16.52
N THR A 2 -9.76 -48.39 16.16
CA THR A 2 -10.77 -47.51 15.57
C THR A 2 -10.33 -47.20 14.14
N THR A 3 -10.95 -47.85 13.16
CA THR A 3 -10.67 -47.65 11.73
C THR A 3 -11.29 -46.34 11.26
N LEU A 4 -10.45 -45.38 10.87
CA LEU A 4 -10.89 -44.12 10.25
C LEU A 4 -11.43 -44.42 8.83
N THR A 5 -12.75 -44.40 8.67
CA THR A 5 -13.41 -44.57 7.38
C THR A 5 -13.34 -43.26 6.59
N TYR A 6 -12.42 -43.15 5.62
CA TYR A 6 -12.34 -42.00 4.71
C TYR A 6 -13.54 -41.99 3.75
N PRO A 7 -14.43 -40.98 3.78
CA PRO A 7 -15.55 -40.90 2.85
C PRO A 7 -15.00 -40.74 1.43
N ARG A 8 -15.33 -41.68 0.53
CA ARG A 8 -14.95 -41.57 -0.88
C ARG A 8 -15.64 -40.34 -1.50
N PRO A 9 -14.91 -39.37 -2.07
CA PRO A 9 -15.52 -38.17 -2.63
C PRO A 9 -16.47 -38.52 -3.78
N SER A 10 -17.65 -37.92 -3.78
CA SER A 10 -18.66 -38.12 -4.82
C SER A 10 -18.13 -37.72 -6.21
N LEU A 11 -18.62 -38.37 -7.28
CA LEU A 11 -18.16 -38.15 -8.66
C LEU A 11 -18.18 -36.66 -9.08
N ARG A 12 -19.20 -35.91 -8.63
CA ARG A 12 -19.31 -34.46 -8.82
C ARG A 12 -18.20 -33.68 -8.10
N GLN A 13 -17.85 -34.06 -6.87
CA GLN A 13 -16.75 -33.43 -6.15
C GLN A 13 -15.41 -33.69 -6.85
N ARG A 14 -15.15 -34.91 -7.32
CA ARG A 14 -13.90 -35.20 -8.06
C ARG A 14 -13.80 -34.37 -9.35
N LEU A 15 -14.90 -34.24 -10.11
CA LEU A 15 -14.97 -33.43 -11.32
C LEU A 15 -14.77 -31.93 -11.04
N LEU A 16 -15.36 -31.40 -9.97
CA LEU A 16 -15.18 -30.00 -9.56
C LEU A 16 -13.74 -29.70 -9.13
N HIS A 17 -13.09 -30.61 -8.40
CA HIS A 17 -11.68 -30.45 -8.02
C HIS A 17 -10.76 -30.50 -9.25
N THR A 18 -10.99 -31.44 -10.18
CA THR A 18 -10.20 -31.51 -11.42
C THR A 18 -10.40 -30.30 -12.31
N ALA A 19 -11.64 -29.80 -12.42
CA ALA A 19 -11.94 -28.58 -13.17
C ALA A 19 -11.28 -27.34 -12.55
N GLY A 20 -11.29 -27.24 -11.21
CA GLY A 20 -10.59 -26.17 -10.49
C GLY A 20 -9.08 -26.18 -10.72
N ILE A 21 -8.44 -27.36 -10.70
CA ILE A 21 -7.01 -27.50 -10.98
C ILE A 21 -6.70 -27.10 -12.43
N LEU A 22 -7.50 -27.57 -13.39
CA LEU A 22 -7.30 -27.21 -14.80
C LEU A 22 -7.48 -25.70 -15.04
N LEU A 23 -8.48 -25.09 -14.40
CA LEU A 23 -8.69 -23.64 -14.46
C LEU A 23 -7.51 -22.88 -13.84
N PHE A 24 -7.01 -23.33 -12.70
CA PHE A 24 -5.84 -22.73 -12.05
C PHE A 24 -4.61 -22.79 -12.97
N ILE A 25 -4.33 -23.94 -13.58
CA ILE A 25 -3.22 -24.12 -14.53
C ILE A 25 -3.42 -23.23 -15.78
N ALA A 26 -4.65 -23.13 -16.28
CA ALA A 26 -4.98 -22.26 -17.42
C ALA A 26 -4.73 -20.77 -17.09
N VAL A 27 -5.15 -20.31 -15.91
CA VAL A 27 -4.92 -18.92 -15.46
C VAL A 27 -3.43 -18.65 -15.24
N VAL A 28 -2.71 -19.55 -14.59
CA VAL A 28 -1.26 -19.42 -14.35
C VAL A 28 -0.49 -19.40 -15.67
N SER A 29 -0.82 -20.29 -16.61
CA SER A 29 -0.15 -20.34 -17.92
C SER A 29 -0.45 -19.10 -18.78
N TRP A 30 -1.69 -18.59 -18.73
CA TRP A 30 -2.05 -17.33 -19.36
C TRP A 30 -1.28 -16.14 -18.76
N ALA A 31 -1.21 -16.05 -17.43
CA ALA A 31 -0.45 -15.03 -16.72
C ALA A 31 1.05 -15.11 -17.03
N TRP A 32 1.62 -16.33 -17.08
CA TRP A 32 3.03 -16.54 -17.41
C TRP A 32 3.36 -15.97 -18.79
N ARG A 33 2.50 -16.22 -19.79
CA ARG A 33 2.68 -15.69 -21.15
C ARG A 33 2.58 -14.17 -21.22
N GLY A 34 1.74 -13.54 -20.40
CA GLY A 34 1.61 -12.08 -20.34
C GLY A 34 2.70 -11.38 -19.53
N SER A 35 3.35 -12.08 -18.61
CA SER A 35 4.26 -11.48 -17.63
C SER A 35 5.66 -11.12 -18.14
N ASP A 36 6.01 -11.49 -19.38
CA ASP A 36 7.30 -11.21 -20.00
C ASP A 36 8.52 -11.60 -19.12
N PHE A 37 8.26 -12.55 -18.21
CA PHE A 37 9.11 -12.95 -17.10
C PHE A 37 10.17 -13.91 -17.61
N ALA A 38 11.31 -13.35 -18.00
CA ALA A 38 12.45 -14.10 -18.48
C ALA A 38 13.55 -14.13 -17.42
N PHE A 39 13.97 -15.32 -17.02
CA PHE A 39 15.13 -15.52 -16.13
C PHE A 39 16.40 -14.85 -16.70
N GLY A 40 16.48 -14.73 -18.04
CA GLY A 40 17.53 -13.96 -18.72
C GLY A 40 17.50 -12.45 -18.44
N LYS A 41 16.32 -11.83 -18.32
CA LYS A 41 16.22 -10.40 -17.98
C LYS A 41 16.67 -10.13 -16.53
N LEU A 42 16.43 -11.07 -15.62
CA LEU A 42 16.87 -10.98 -14.22
C LEU A 42 18.41 -11.02 -14.12
N THR A 43 19.03 -11.96 -14.83
CA THR A 43 20.50 -12.07 -14.86
C THR A 43 21.18 -10.88 -15.56
N MET A 44 20.54 -10.30 -16.57
CA MET A 44 21.02 -9.07 -17.22
C MET A 44 20.80 -7.81 -16.37
N GLY A 45 19.81 -7.80 -15.47
CA GLY A 45 19.54 -6.69 -14.56
C GLY A 45 20.49 -6.63 -13.35
N LEU A 46 20.99 -7.79 -12.91
CA LEU A 46 21.89 -7.92 -11.76
C LEU A 46 23.15 -7.02 -11.85
N PRO A 47 23.91 -7.02 -12.96
CA PRO A 47 25.05 -6.12 -13.12
C PRO A 47 24.68 -4.64 -13.07
N ARG A 48 23.51 -4.25 -13.62
CA ARG A 48 23.05 -2.84 -13.59
C ARG A 48 22.70 -2.40 -12.17
N MET A 49 22.12 -3.28 -11.36
CA MET A 49 21.89 -3.02 -9.95
C MET A 49 23.22 -2.83 -9.22
N ALA A 50 24.18 -3.73 -9.43
CA ALA A 50 25.51 -3.61 -8.82
C ALA A 50 26.24 -2.32 -9.23
N GLU A 51 26.17 -1.94 -10.50
CA GLU A 51 26.72 -0.68 -11.00
C GLU A 51 26.03 0.54 -10.37
N PHE A 52 24.71 0.51 -10.22
CA PHE A 52 23.96 1.58 -9.57
C PHE A 52 24.37 1.77 -8.10
N PHE A 53 24.51 0.67 -7.34
CA PHE A 53 25.03 0.74 -5.97
C PHE A 53 26.51 1.17 -5.93
N GLY A 54 27.31 0.73 -6.90
CA GLY A 54 28.70 1.17 -7.06
C GLY A 54 28.79 2.68 -7.27
N ARG A 55 27.86 3.28 -8.02
CA ARG A 55 27.80 4.73 -8.25
C ARG A 55 27.31 5.53 -7.04
N MET A 56 26.71 4.89 -6.04
CA MET A 56 26.35 5.53 -4.76
C MET A 56 27.56 5.70 -3.82
N LEU A 57 28.68 5.03 -4.11
CA LEU A 57 29.91 5.03 -3.30
C LEU A 57 31.10 5.52 -4.16
N PRO A 58 31.74 6.67 -3.88
CA PRO A 58 31.70 7.44 -2.63
C PRO A 58 30.63 8.55 -2.62
N PRO A 59 29.94 8.76 -1.48
CA PRO A 59 28.96 9.84 -1.34
C PRO A 59 29.63 11.22 -1.46
N ASN A 60 28.97 12.16 -2.13
CA ASN A 60 29.46 13.54 -2.19
C ASN A 60 29.25 14.23 -0.81
N ILE A 61 30.35 14.54 -0.12
CA ILE A 61 30.32 15.16 1.21
C ILE A 61 29.89 16.64 1.14
N GLU A 62 30.03 17.31 -0.01
CA GLU A 62 29.67 18.72 -0.19
C GLU A 62 28.16 18.96 -0.03
N VAL A 63 27.33 17.98 -0.37
CA VAL A 63 25.86 18.08 -0.26
C VAL A 63 25.31 17.61 1.10
N THR A 64 26.18 17.24 2.05
CA THR A 64 25.76 16.71 3.35
C THR A 64 24.84 17.67 4.10
N ALA A 65 25.14 18.97 4.06
CA ALA A 65 24.31 19.99 4.70
C ALA A 65 22.90 20.05 4.08
N THR A 66 22.80 20.01 2.76
CA THR A 66 21.53 19.99 2.01
C THR A 66 20.72 18.73 2.32
N VAL A 67 21.38 17.56 2.34
CA VAL A 67 20.73 16.28 2.67
C VAL A 67 20.22 16.28 4.11
N LEU A 68 21.00 16.80 5.05
CA LEU A 68 20.58 16.92 6.45
C LEU A 68 19.37 17.86 6.59
N GLN A 69 19.38 18.99 5.88
CA GLN A 69 18.24 19.91 5.84
C GLN A 69 16.98 19.24 5.28
N ALA A 70 17.09 18.52 4.17
CA ALA A 70 15.96 17.78 3.58
C ALA A 70 15.46 16.64 4.50
N THR A 71 16.37 16.01 5.25
CA THR A 71 16.01 14.99 6.24
C THR A 71 15.20 15.61 7.39
N VAL A 72 15.64 16.76 7.89
CA VAL A 72 14.91 17.51 8.92
C VAL A 72 13.54 17.96 8.39
N GLU A 73 13.46 18.42 7.14
CA GLU A 73 12.19 18.77 6.49
C GLU A 73 11.23 17.57 6.43
N THR A 74 11.74 16.37 6.12
CA THR A 74 10.94 15.13 6.15
C THR A 74 10.39 14.83 7.54
N ILE A 75 11.20 15.03 8.59
CA ILE A 75 10.77 14.86 9.98
C ILE A 75 9.70 15.89 10.34
N GLN A 76 9.88 17.16 9.95
CA GLN A 76 8.90 18.22 10.18
C GLN A 76 7.57 17.91 9.50
N ILE A 77 7.60 17.42 8.26
CA ILE A 77 6.40 16.99 7.52
C ILE A 77 5.68 15.87 8.27
N ALA A 78 6.40 14.82 8.66
CA ALA A 78 5.83 13.67 9.34
C ALA A 78 5.23 14.04 10.71
N LEU A 79 5.93 14.88 11.48
CA LEU A 79 5.45 15.34 12.79
C LEU A 79 4.19 16.18 12.66
N LEU A 80 4.18 17.20 11.79
CA LEU A 80 3.02 18.05 11.61
C LEU A 80 1.82 17.27 11.06
N GLY A 81 2.04 16.41 10.06
CA GLY A 81 0.99 15.57 9.50
C GLY A 81 0.38 14.64 10.55
N THR A 82 1.22 14.00 11.37
CA THR A 82 0.76 13.11 12.45
C THR A 82 -0.02 13.85 13.52
N VAL A 83 0.43 15.04 13.94
CA VAL A 83 -0.28 15.85 14.95
C VAL A 83 -1.65 16.26 14.43
N LEU A 84 -1.73 16.76 13.19
CA LEU A 84 -3.01 17.15 12.58
C LEU A 84 -3.95 15.95 12.44
N SER A 85 -3.45 14.82 11.95
CA SER A 85 -4.22 13.58 11.82
C SER A 85 -4.70 13.06 13.17
N ALA A 86 -3.86 13.09 14.22
CA ALA A 86 -4.21 12.63 15.56
C ALA A 86 -5.35 13.46 16.16
N VAL A 87 -5.29 14.79 16.02
CA VAL A 87 -6.35 15.69 16.48
C VAL A 87 -7.65 15.41 15.72
N ALA A 88 -7.61 15.36 14.39
CA ALA A 88 -8.79 15.08 13.57
C ALA A 88 -9.39 13.68 13.87
N SER A 89 -8.53 12.67 14.00
CA SER A 89 -8.92 11.29 14.31
C SER A 89 -9.54 11.15 15.69
N PHE A 90 -9.09 11.94 16.68
CA PHE A 90 -9.70 11.95 18.00
C PHE A 90 -11.17 12.38 17.92
N PHE A 91 -11.46 13.52 17.27
CA PHE A 91 -12.84 14.00 17.12
C PHE A 91 -13.69 13.05 16.26
N LEU A 92 -13.19 12.64 15.09
CA LEU A 92 -13.91 11.73 14.20
C LEU A 92 -14.11 10.34 14.82
N GLY A 93 -13.16 9.85 15.62
CA GLY A 93 -13.23 8.58 16.32
C GLY A 93 -14.33 8.57 17.39
N VAL A 94 -14.48 9.67 18.14
CA VAL A 94 -15.59 9.83 19.10
C VAL A 94 -16.94 9.81 18.37
N LEU A 95 -17.08 10.52 17.24
CA LEU A 95 -18.30 10.51 16.44
C LEU A 95 -18.59 9.15 15.77
N ALA A 96 -17.55 8.38 15.45
CA ALA A 96 -17.68 7.05 14.84
C ALA A 96 -18.04 5.95 15.86
N ALA A 97 -17.98 6.24 17.16
CA ALA A 97 -18.20 5.26 18.21
C ALA A 97 -19.70 4.91 18.36
N THR A 98 -20.02 3.62 18.24
CA THR A 98 -21.40 3.11 18.32
C THR A 98 -22.04 3.24 19.71
N ASN A 99 -21.21 3.45 20.75
CA ASN A 99 -21.68 3.62 22.13
C ASN A 99 -21.93 5.09 22.51
N LEU A 100 -21.26 6.05 21.84
CA LEU A 100 -21.33 7.47 22.20
C LEU A 100 -22.29 8.26 21.32
N THR A 101 -22.66 7.75 20.14
CA THR A 101 -23.32 8.51 19.09
C THR A 101 -24.43 7.69 18.42
N PRO A 102 -25.60 8.27 18.09
CA PRO A 102 -26.71 7.54 17.46
C PRO A 102 -26.37 7.03 16.05
N LYS A 103 -27.12 6.00 15.61
CA LYS A 103 -26.91 5.29 14.32
C LYS A 103 -26.78 6.20 13.10
N TRP A 104 -27.50 7.31 13.11
CA TRP A 104 -27.59 8.25 12.01
C TRP A 104 -26.32 9.11 11.85
N ILE A 105 -25.51 9.24 12.89
CA ILE A 105 -24.26 10.01 12.85
C ILE A 105 -23.06 9.06 12.73
N HIS A 106 -23.04 7.95 13.47
CA HIS A 106 -21.87 7.07 13.44
C HIS A 106 -21.71 6.34 12.09
N GLN A 107 -22.80 6.04 11.37
CA GLN A 107 -22.72 5.37 10.06
C GLN A 107 -22.08 6.25 8.96
N PRO A 108 -22.55 7.50 8.70
CA PRO A 108 -21.92 8.35 7.70
C PRO A 108 -20.47 8.69 8.04
N VAL A 109 -20.13 8.87 9.33
CA VAL A 109 -18.73 9.13 9.74
C VAL A 109 -17.84 7.94 9.43
N ARG A 110 -18.28 6.70 9.72
CA ARG A 110 -17.52 5.49 9.35
C ARG A 110 -17.39 5.32 7.84
N TRP A 111 -18.43 5.68 7.08
CA TRP A 111 -18.38 5.65 5.63
C TRP A 111 -17.36 6.68 5.10
N LEU A 112 -17.38 7.91 5.60
CA LEU A 112 -16.39 8.94 5.28
C LEU A 112 -14.95 8.46 5.57
N LEU A 113 -14.69 7.92 6.77
CA LEU A 113 -13.38 7.37 7.12
C LEU A 113 -12.95 6.21 6.19
N SER A 114 -13.92 5.41 5.74
CA SER A 114 -13.65 4.32 4.78
C SER A 114 -13.31 4.87 3.39
N VAL A 115 -13.96 5.95 2.96
CA VAL A 115 -13.69 6.63 1.68
C VAL A 115 -12.32 7.30 1.70
N LEU A 116 -12.00 8.08 2.75
CA LEU A 116 -10.70 8.76 2.87
C LEU A 116 -9.54 7.75 2.75
N ARG A 117 -9.68 6.57 3.38
CA ARG A 117 -8.69 5.49 3.32
C ARG A 117 -8.65 4.73 1.99
N ALA A 118 -9.69 4.83 1.17
CA ALA A 118 -9.72 4.19 -0.14
C ALA A 118 -8.96 4.99 -1.20
N ILE A 119 -8.75 6.30 -0.97
CA ILE A 119 -8.04 7.15 -1.91
C ILE A 119 -6.54 6.86 -1.82
N PRO A 120 -5.86 6.53 -2.93
CA PRO A 120 -4.41 6.37 -2.96
C PRO A 120 -3.69 7.66 -2.56
N MET A 121 -2.68 7.56 -1.67
CA MET A 121 -1.94 8.72 -1.15
C MET A 121 -1.35 9.59 -2.27
N ILE A 122 -0.94 8.97 -3.38
CA ILE A 122 -0.28 9.67 -4.49
C ILE A 122 -1.25 10.58 -5.24
N LEU A 123 -2.54 10.23 -5.28
CA LEU A 123 -3.58 11.07 -5.86
C LEU A 123 -3.83 12.30 -4.98
N LEU A 124 -3.91 12.11 -3.65
CA LEU A 124 -4.04 13.22 -2.71
C LEU A 124 -2.84 14.15 -2.77
N ALA A 125 -1.63 13.60 -2.84
CA ALA A 125 -0.40 14.37 -3.02
C ALA A 125 -0.47 15.23 -4.28
N LEU A 126 -0.88 14.65 -5.42
CA LEU A 126 -1.00 15.38 -6.67
C LEU A 126 -2.04 16.50 -6.60
N VAL A 127 -3.20 16.25 -5.99
CA VAL A 127 -4.26 17.27 -5.79
C VAL A 127 -3.74 18.41 -4.92
N PHE A 128 -3.11 18.13 -3.78
CA PHE A 128 -2.59 19.18 -2.89
C PHE A 128 -1.43 19.96 -3.52
N VAL A 129 -0.52 19.29 -4.24
CA VAL A 129 0.56 19.95 -4.97
C VAL A 129 -0.02 20.86 -6.06
N SER A 130 -1.08 20.43 -6.77
CA SER A 130 -1.70 21.27 -7.80
C SER A 130 -2.41 22.51 -7.24
N THR A 131 -2.93 22.42 -6.00
CA THR A 131 -3.72 23.49 -5.37
C THR A 131 -2.84 24.47 -4.60
N VAL A 132 -1.81 23.98 -3.89
CA VAL A 132 -0.96 24.79 -3.01
C VAL A 132 0.43 25.08 -3.61
N GLY A 133 0.83 24.33 -4.65
CA GLY A 133 2.14 24.44 -5.28
C GLY A 133 3.15 23.42 -4.74
N LEU A 134 4.39 23.51 -5.21
CA LEU A 134 5.50 22.63 -4.80
C LEU A 134 6.09 23.10 -3.46
N GLY A 135 6.33 22.16 -2.54
CA GLY A 135 6.95 22.41 -1.25
C GLY A 135 6.62 21.35 -0.19
N PRO A 136 7.03 21.55 1.08
CA PRO A 136 6.75 20.62 2.18
C PRO A 136 5.28 20.58 2.61
N PHE A 137 4.56 21.69 2.43
CA PHE A 137 3.20 21.84 2.92
C PHE A 137 2.18 20.87 2.29
N PRO A 138 2.15 20.62 0.96
CA PRO A 138 1.37 19.54 0.38
C PRO A 138 1.65 18.18 1.02
N GLY A 139 2.92 17.89 1.35
CA GLY A 139 3.32 16.66 2.03
C GLY A 139 2.68 16.54 3.42
N VAL A 140 2.63 17.63 4.19
CA VAL A 140 1.95 17.68 5.49
C VAL A 140 0.47 17.34 5.33
N LEU A 141 -0.20 17.95 4.33
CA LEU A 141 -1.62 17.72 4.07
C LEU A 141 -1.90 16.28 3.61
N THR A 142 -1.04 15.71 2.77
CA THR A 142 -1.19 14.31 2.34
C THR A 142 -1.09 13.34 3.51
N VAL A 143 -0.16 13.57 4.45
CA VAL A 143 0.00 12.71 5.63
C VAL A 143 -1.12 12.92 6.65
N ALA A 144 -1.72 14.12 6.69
CA ALA A 144 -2.76 14.45 7.65
C ALA A 144 -4.13 13.79 7.38
N VAL A 145 -4.40 13.38 6.13
CA VAL A 145 -5.69 12.87 5.65
C VAL A 145 -5.72 11.34 5.61
#